data_AF-A0A950S3Z9-F1
#
_entry.id   AF-A0A950S3Z9-F1
#
_cell.length_a   1.000
_cell.length_b   1.000
_cell.length_c   1.000
_cell.angle_alpha   90.00
_cell.angle_beta   90.00
_cell.angle_gamma   90.00
#
_symmetry.space_group_name_H-M   'P 1'
#
loop_
_entity.id
_entity.type
_entity.pdbx_description
1 polymer ?
#
loop_
_entity_poly.entity_id
_entity_poly.type
_entity_poly.pdbx_seq_one_letter_code
_entity_poly.pdbx_strand_id
1 'polypeptide(L)'
;MTDQVAGPQVEAAVTPVPPQVVAQPVLSEEQHELVRAALNRIIPASENMPAAGDLEVGSFIERSMSTTPSLRRILLDCIAELAIARFREISARDQTAVLQRLQAENPDFLVALVEHTYRGYYTHPDVLSKLEYGPPPQPSGRVLPPFDLELLAFQRARQPFWRHA
;
A
#
# COMPACT_ATOMS: atom_id res chain seq x y z
N MET A 1 -47.63 -30.66 -19.10
CA MET A 1 -46.51 -30.47 -18.16
C MET A 1 -45.91 -29.12 -18.50
N THR A 2 -46.26 -28.12 -17.72
CA THR A 2 -46.03 -26.69 -17.99
C THR A 2 -44.61 -26.31 -17.58
N ASP A 3 -43.85 -25.76 -18.53
CA ASP A 3 -42.48 -25.30 -18.33
C ASP A 3 -42.50 -23.84 -17.84
N GLN A 4 -42.05 -23.62 -16.60
CA GLN A 4 -42.08 -22.32 -15.94
C GLN A 4 -40.74 -21.61 -16.19
N VAL A 5 -40.70 -20.74 -17.20
CA VAL A 5 -39.55 -19.89 -17.50
C VAL A 5 -39.40 -18.83 -16.39
N ALA A 6 -38.25 -18.81 -15.73
CA ALA A 6 -37.91 -17.85 -14.70
C ALA A 6 -37.77 -16.43 -15.29
N GLY A 7 -38.57 -15.50 -14.79
CA GLY A 7 -38.48 -14.06 -15.09
C GLY A 7 -37.24 -13.39 -14.46
N PRO A 8 -36.95 -12.13 -14.82
CA PRO A 8 -35.73 -11.43 -14.43
C PRO A 8 -35.69 -11.16 -12.91
N GLN A 9 -34.52 -11.38 -12.31
CA GLN A 9 -34.25 -11.05 -10.91
C GLN A 9 -34.31 -9.53 -10.72
N VAL A 10 -35.18 -9.08 -9.80
CA VAL A 10 -35.34 -7.67 -9.45
C VAL A 10 -34.17 -7.23 -8.57
N GLU A 11 -33.52 -6.14 -8.98
CA GLU A 11 -32.38 -5.48 -8.37
C GLU A 11 -32.61 -5.20 -6.88
N ALA A 12 -31.73 -5.74 -6.03
CA ALA A 12 -31.79 -5.57 -4.58
C ALA A 12 -31.49 -4.11 -4.20
N ALA A 13 -32.31 -3.56 -3.31
CA ALA A 13 -32.27 -2.19 -2.84
C ALA A 13 -30.88 -1.74 -2.37
N VAL A 14 -30.42 -0.60 -2.92
CA VAL A 14 -29.27 0.15 -2.42
C VAL A 14 -29.58 0.58 -0.98
N THR A 15 -28.92 -0.08 -0.03
CA THR A 15 -28.96 0.33 1.37
C THR A 15 -28.19 1.64 1.51
N PRO A 16 -28.73 2.69 2.16
CA PRO A 16 -27.99 3.93 2.33
C PRO A 16 -26.73 3.66 3.17
N VAL A 17 -25.58 4.03 2.61
CA VAL A 17 -24.30 4.05 3.32
C VAL A 17 -24.46 4.98 4.52
N PRO A 18 -24.19 4.52 5.76
CA PRO A 18 -24.29 5.39 6.92
C PRO A 18 -23.34 6.59 6.77
N PRO A 19 -23.69 7.77 7.34
CA PRO A 19 -22.81 8.93 7.30
C PRO A 19 -21.45 8.56 7.88
N GLN A 20 -20.40 8.73 7.07
CA GLN A 20 -19.03 8.50 7.51
C GLN A 20 -18.74 9.46 8.66
N VAL A 21 -18.59 8.91 9.87
CA VAL A 21 -18.09 9.66 11.01
C VAL A 21 -16.71 10.14 10.63
N VAL A 22 -16.55 11.45 10.46
CA VAL A 22 -15.23 12.08 10.30
C VAL A 22 -14.44 11.79 11.56
N ALA A 23 -13.58 10.77 11.50
CA ALA A 23 -12.66 10.43 12.56
C ALA A 23 -11.79 11.66 12.82
N GLN A 24 -11.64 12.03 14.09
CA GLN A 24 -10.71 13.11 14.46
C GLN A 24 -9.30 12.73 14.01
N PRO A 25 -8.51 13.69 13.49
CA PRO A 25 -7.13 13.43 13.11
C PRO A 25 -6.36 12.94 14.32
N VAL A 26 -5.62 11.84 14.15
CA VAL A 26 -4.76 11.24 15.17
C VAL A 26 -3.48 12.06 15.33
N LEU A 27 -3.03 12.72 14.26
CA LEU A 27 -1.82 13.54 14.25
C LEU A 27 -2.15 15.04 14.23
N SER A 28 -1.31 15.85 14.88
CA SER A 28 -1.32 17.29 14.69
C SER A 28 -0.71 17.69 13.34
N GLU A 29 -0.97 18.91 12.89
CA GLU A 29 -0.40 19.45 11.64
C GLU A 29 1.14 19.39 11.64
N GLU A 30 1.77 19.74 12.76
CA GLU A 30 3.22 19.70 12.90
C GLU A 30 3.77 18.26 12.83
N GLN A 31 3.06 17.31 13.43
CA GLN A 31 3.41 15.89 13.34
C GLN A 31 3.24 15.37 11.92
N HIS A 32 2.19 15.80 11.22
CA HIS A 32 1.96 15.44 9.83
C HIS A 32 3.09 15.94 8.92
N GLU A 33 3.52 17.19 9.10
CA GLU A 33 4.67 17.77 8.40
C GLU A 33 6.01 17.07 8.71
N LEU A 34 6.19 16.61 9.95
CA LEU A 34 7.36 15.84 10.36
C LEU A 34 7.39 14.47 9.69
N VAL A 35 6.25 13.77 9.68
CA VAL A 35 6.08 12.50 8.97
C VAL A 35 6.35 12.71 7.48
N ARG A 36 5.75 13.72 6.84
CA ARG A 36 5.99 14.08 5.44
C ARG A 36 7.49 14.21 5.12
N ALA A 37 8.22 14.96 5.94
CA ALA A 37 9.66 15.14 5.76
C ALA A 37 10.43 13.81 5.85
N ALA A 38 10.08 12.94 6.82
CA ALA A 38 10.67 11.62 6.95
C ALA A 38 10.35 10.72 5.75
N LEU A 39 9.10 10.71 5.28
CA LEU A 39 8.68 9.94 4.09
C LEU A 39 9.45 10.37 2.83
N ASN A 40 9.63 11.68 2.62
CA ASN A 40 10.41 12.22 1.51
C ASN A 40 11.90 11.84 1.58
N ARG A 41 12.40 11.48 2.77
CA ARG A 41 13.76 10.95 2.91
C ARG A 41 13.85 9.46 2.61
N ILE A 42 12.79 8.70 2.88
CA ILE A 42 12.69 7.26 2.56
C ILE A 42 12.51 7.07 1.06
N ILE A 43 11.53 7.74 0.45
CA ILE A 43 11.30 7.74 -1.01
C ILE A 43 11.33 9.19 -1.49
N PRO A 44 12.49 9.69 -1.97
CA PRO A 44 12.60 11.05 -2.51
C PRO A 44 11.96 11.17 -3.89
N ALA A 45 11.66 12.40 -4.29
CA ALA A 45 11.27 12.69 -5.66
C ALA A 45 12.40 12.35 -6.64
N SER A 46 12.03 11.92 -7.84
CA SER A 46 12.92 11.75 -8.99
C SER A 46 12.25 12.33 -10.23
N GLU A 47 12.93 12.33 -11.38
CA GLU A 47 12.51 13.05 -12.60
C GLU A 47 11.02 12.87 -12.95
N ASN A 48 10.49 11.66 -12.82
CA ASN A 48 9.09 11.36 -13.14
C ASN A 48 8.25 10.88 -11.96
N MET A 49 8.82 10.80 -10.75
CA MET A 49 8.15 10.21 -9.59
C MET A 49 8.05 11.20 -8.42
N PRO A 50 6.87 11.35 -7.81
CA PRO A 50 6.69 12.23 -6.64
C PRO A 50 7.44 11.69 -5.42
N ALA A 51 7.77 12.53 -4.43
CA ALA A 51 8.25 12.03 -3.15
C ALA A 51 7.10 11.41 -2.35
N ALA A 52 7.37 10.48 -1.43
CA ALA A 52 6.30 9.76 -0.74
C ALA A 52 5.45 10.64 0.19
N GLY A 53 6.05 11.60 0.88
CA GLY A 53 5.31 12.55 1.73
C GLY A 53 4.56 13.61 0.95
N ASP A 54 4.84 13.77 -0.35
CA ASP A 54 4.08 14.68 -1.21
C ASP A 54 2.77 14.07 -1.72
N LEU A 55 2.62 12.76 -1.54
CA LEU A 55 1.37 12.03 -1.75
C LEU A 55 0.61 11.93 -0.43
N GLU A 56 -0.70 11.69 -0.47
CA GLU A 56 -1.55 11.42 0.71
C GLU A 56 -1.19 10.09 1.45
N VAL A 57 0.05 9.62 1.33
CA VAL A 57 0.62 8.50 2.05
C VAL A 57 0.61 8.77 3.56
N GLY A 58 0.75 10.03 3.99
CA GLY A 58 0.56 10.43 5.39
C GLY A 58 -0.82 10.05 5.93
N SER A 59 -1.88 10.33 5.16
CA SER A 59 -3.26 9.97 5.51
C SER A 59 -3.50 8.46 5.47
N PHE A 60 -2.79 7.71 4.60
CA PHE A 60 -2.81 6.25 4.62
C PHE A 60 -2.22 5.70 5.92
N ILE A 61 -1.05 6.21 6.34
CA ILE A 61 -0.40 5.81 7.59
C ILE A 61 -1.29 6.13 8.79
N GLU A 62 -1.93 7.30 8.80
CA GLU A 62 -2.86 7.70 9.87
C GLU A 62 -4.07 6.74 9.97
N ARG A 63 -4.61 6.29 8.85
CA ARG A 63 -5.65 5.23 8.82
C ARG A 63 -5.13 3.89 9.33
N SER A 64 -3.88 3.52 9.04
CA SER A 64 -3.27 2.32 9.61
C SER A 64 -3.10 2.45 11.14
N MET A 65 -2.69 3.62 11.63
CA MET A 65 -2.61 3.92 13.07
C MET A 65 -3.97 3.90 13.76
N SER A 66 -5.05 4.29 13.07
CA SER A 66 -6.38 4.29 13.67
C SER A 66 -6.91 2.87 13.94
N THR A 67 -6.47 1.89 13.15
CA THR A 67 -6.92 0.48 13.22
C THR A 67 -6.01 -0.43 14.05
N THR A 68 -4.72 -0.11 14.19
CA THR A 68 -3.73 -0.98 14.84
C THR A 68 -3.05 -0.27 16.03
N PRO A 69 -3.44 -0.54 17.29
CA PRO A 69 -2.90 0.16 18.46
C PRO A 69 -1.39 0.01 18.67
N SER A 70 -0.82 -1.16 18.38
CA SER A 70 0.61 -1.41 18.48
C SER A 70 1.40 -0.54 17.51
N LEU A 71 0.95 -0.47 16.25
CA LEU A 71 1.51 0.40 15.21
C LEU A 71 1.38 1.88 15.59
N ARG A 72 0.22 2.30 16.13
CA ARG A 72 0.03 3.67 16.60
C ARG A 72 1.08 4.07 17.61
N ARG A 73 1.33 3.21 18.62
CA ARG A 73 2.36 3.47 19.63
C ARG A 73 3.74 3.62 19.00
N ILE A 74 4.14 2.65 18.18
CA ILE A 74 5.45 2.65 17.50
C ILE A 74 5.66 3.93 16.68
N LEU A 75 4.64 4.36 15.92
CA LEU A 75 4.74 5.56 15.08
C LEU A 75 4.68 6.86 15.88
N LEU A 76 3.94 6.94 16.98
CA LEU A 76 3.96 8.11 17.86
C LEU A 76 5.31 8.27 18.57
N ASP A 77 5.90 7.16 19.01
CA ASP A 77 7.27 7.17 19.56
C ASP A 77 8.25 7.65 18.48
N CYS A 78 8.02 7.29 17.20
CA CYS A 78 8.79 7.79 16.06
C CYS A 78 8.72 9.28 15.84
N ILE A 79 7.50 9.79 15.82
CA ILE A 79 7.27 11.22 15.66
C ILE A 79 7.91 12.00 16.81
N ALA A 80 7.87 11.47 18.04
CA ALA A 80 8.52 12.09 19.19
C ALA A 80 10.05 12.17 19.04
N GLU A 81 10.71 11.08 18.65
CA GLU A 81 12.16 11.05 18.43
C GLU A 81 12.60 12.00 17.30
N LEU A 82 11.84 12.03 16.20
CA LEU A 82 12.08 12.96 15.09
C LEU A 82 11.92 14.43 15.53
N ALA A 83 10.96 14.71 16.42
CA ALA A 83 10.74 16.05 16.95
C ALA A 83 11.90 16.48 17.87
N ILE A 84 12.36 15.60 18.75
CA ILE A 84 13.54 15.82 19.62
C ILE A 84 14.78 16.13 18.77
N ALA A 85 14.96 15.42 17.66
CA ALA A 85 16.06 15.64 16.73
C ALA A 85 15.93 16.91 15.86
N ARG A 86 14.82 17.67 15.98
CA ARG A 86 14.49 18.81 15.12
C ARG A 86 14.63 18.47 13.64
N PHE A 87 14.13 17.30 13.24
CA PHE A 87 14.43 16.65 11.97
C PHE A 87 14.25 17.54 10.72
N ARG A 88 13.25 18.43 10.72
CA ARG A 88 12.97 19.34 9.59
C ARG A 88 13.98 20.48 9.46
N GLU A 89 14.76 20.76 10.51
CA GLU A 89 15.67 21.91 10.58
C GLU A 89 17.13 21.55 10.32
N ILE A 90 17.44 20.26 10.20
CA ILE A 90 18.79 19.73 9.98
C ILE A 90 19.02 19.42 8.49
N SER A 91 20.29 19.24 8.11
CA SER A 91 20.64 18.95 6.71
C SER A 91 20.08 17.60 6.26
N ALA A 92 19.89 17.41 4.94
CA ALA A 92 19.44 16.12 4.40
C ALA A 92 20.37 14.95 4.78
N ARG A 93 21.67 15.21 4.91
CA ARG A 93 22.66 14.23 5.38
C ARG A 93 22.38 13.84 6.84
N ASP A 94 22.11 14.83 7.69
CA ASP A 94 21.85 14.59 9.11
C ASP A 94 20.48 13.94 9.31
N GLN A 95 19.48 14.27 8.50
CA GLN A 95 18.20 13.55 8.45
C GLN A 95 18.42 12.06 8.19
N THR A 96 19.21 11.71 7.17
CA THR A 96 19.54 10.31 6.90
C THR A 96 20.25 9.66 8.08
N ALA A 97 21.20 10.35 8.73
CA ALA A 97 21.90 9.84 9.90
C ALA A 97 20.95 9.61 11.09
N VAL A 98 20.00 10.50 11.33
CA VAL A 98 18.96 10.33 12.36
C VAL A 98 18.10 9.11 12.08
N LEU A 99 17.61 8.94 10.84
CA LEU A 99 16.80 7.75 10.49
C LEU A 99 17.59 6.44 10.64
N GLN A 100 18.86 6.43 10.24
CA GLN A 100 19.74 5.26 10.40
C GLN A 100 20.01 4.94 11.87
N ARG A 101 20.20 5.96 12.70
CA ARG A 101 20.36 5.80 14.15
C ARG A 101 19.11 5.22 14.77
N LEU A 102 17.94 5.76 14.45
CA LEU A 102 16.65 5.28 14.96
C LEU A 102 16.38 3.83 14.54
N GLN A 103 16.74 3.45 13.32
CA GLN A 103 16.68 2.07 12.85
C GLN A 103 17.59 1.13 13.64
N ALA A 104 18.79 1.59 14.02
CA ALA A 104 19.74 0.79 14.78
C ALA A 104 19.32 0.61 16.24
N GLU A 105 18.77 1.66 16.86
CA GLU A 105 18.31 1.64 18.25
C GLU A 105 16.97 0.91 18.40
N ASN A 106 16.07 1.05 17.42
CA ASN A 106 14.76 0.41 17.39
C ASN A 106 14.47 -0.14 15.98
N PRO A 107 14.81 -1.41 15.69
CA PRO A 107 14.60 -1.96 14.35
C PRO A 107 13.14 -1.97 13.90
N ASP A 108 12.22 -2.36 14.79
CA ASP A 108 10.78 -2.48 14.50
C ASP A 108 10.15 -1.14 14.09
N PHE A 109 10.71 -0.05 14.60
CA PHE A 109 10.26 1.32 14.35
C PHE A 109 10.39 1.72 12.89
N LEU A 110 11.61 1.61 12.35
CA LEU A 110 11.84 2.03 10.98
C LEU A 110 11.28 1.01 10.00
N VAL A 111 11.23 -0.27 10.39
CA VAL A 111 10.56 -1.30 9.58
C VAL A 111 9.08 -0.94 9.39
N ALA A 112 8.36 -0.57 10.45
CA ALA A 112 6.95 -0.19 10.33
C ALA A 112 6.75 1.05 9.45
N LEU A 113 7.55 2.10 9.66
CA LEU A 113 7.47 3.33 8.86
C LEU A 113 7.80 3.05 7.39
N VAL A 114 8.88 2.32 7.11
CA VAL A 114 9.32 1.96 5.75
C VAL A 114 8.28 1.07 5.08
N GLU A 115 7.80 0.01 5.73
CA GLU A 115 6.81 -0.89 5.13
C GLU A 115 5.54 -0.12 4.72
N HIS A 116 5.04 0.76 5.59
CA HIS A 116 3.85 1.54 5.29
C HIS A 116 4.11 2.64 4.26
N THR A 117 5.33 3.21 4.23
CA THR A 117 5.75 4.11 3.15
C THR A 117 5.69 3.40 1.81
N TYR A 118 6.32 2.23 1.69
CA TYR A 118 6.33 1.46 0.44
C TYR A 118 4.93 1.00 0.04
N ARG A 119 4.15 0.49 0.99
CA ARG A 119 2.78 0.04 0.74
C ARG A 119 1.90 1.20 0.27
N GLY A 120 1.90 2.33 0.97
CA GLY A 120 1.14 3.51 0.58
C GLY A 120 1.58 4.07 -0.77
N TYR A 121 2.90 4.18 -0.98
CA TYR A 121 3.46 4.75 -2.20
C TYR A 121 3.18 3.91 -3.45
N TYR A 122 3.55 2.63 -3.46
CA TYR A 122 3.41 1.77 -4.64
C TYR A 122 1.99 1.26 -4.88
N THR A 123 1.04 1.59 -4.01
CA THR A 123 -0.40 1.39 -4.27
C THR A 123 -1.12 2.69 -4.65
N HIS A 124 -0.44 3.84 -4.62
CA HIS A 124 -1.04 5.12 -4.94
C HIS A 124 -1.36 5.21 -6.44
N PRO A 125 -2.57 5.65 -6.84
CA PRO A 125 -2.96 5.73 -8.25
C PRO A 125 -1.98 6.53 -9.14
N ASP A 126 -1.51 7.68 -8.65
CA ASP A 126 -0.54 8.50 -9.39
C ASP A 126 0.80 7.79 -9.61
N VAL A 127 1.25 7.01 -8.63
CA VAL A 127 2.49 6.23 -8.73
C VAL A 127 2.28 5.06 -9.69
N LEU A 128 1.17 4.33 -9.56
CA LEU A 128 0.83 3.21 -10.45
C LEU A 128 0.71 3.65 -11.91
N SER A 129 0.08 4.79 -12.18
CA SER A 129 -0.05 5.33 -13.54
C SER A 129 1.31 5.70 -14.15
N LYS A 130 2.22 6.27 -13.36
CA LYS A 130 3.60 6.59 -13.78
C LYS A 130 4.47 5.36 -14.03
N LEU A 131 4.20 4.26 -13.32
CA LEU A 131 4.87 2.97 -13.53
C LEU A 131 4.31 2.18 -14.72
N GLU A 132 3.35 2.75 -15.45
CA GLU A 132 2.62 2.06 -16.53
C GLU A 132 2.02 0.73 -16.03
N TYR A 133 1.65 0.72 -14.74
CA TYR A 133 0.98 -0.42 -14.14
C TYR A 133 -0.40 -0.49 -14.76
N GLY A 134 -0.62 -1.54 -15.57
CA GLY A 134 -1.84 -1.69 -16.34
C GLY A 134 -3.06 -1.94 -15.44
N PRO A 135 -4.26 -1.93 -16.03
CA PRO A 135 -5.48 -2.32 -15.32
C PRO A 135 -5.36 -3.74 -14.72
N PRO A 136 -6.25 -4.12 -13.79
CA PRO A 136 -6.28 -5.46 -13.20
C PRO A 136 -6.12 -6.55 -14.27
N PRO A 137 -5.33 -7.59 -14.01
CA PRO A 137 -4.84 -8.51 -15.04
C PRO A 137 -5.93 -9.26 -15.80
N GLN A 138 -7.12 -9.43 -15.23
CA GLN A 138 -8.28 -10.05 -15.87
C GLN A 138 -9.60 -9.45 -15.34
N PRO A 139 -10.66 -9.37 -16.16
CA PRO A 139 -10.75 -9.83 -17.56
C PRO A 139 -10.24 -8.82 -18.60
N SER A 140 -10.03 -7.57 -18.21
CA SER A 140 -9.62 -6.46 -19.09
C SER A 140 -8.12 -6.15 -19.08
N GLY A 141 -7.32 -7.00 -18.44
CA GLY A 141 -5.89 -6.75 -18.28
C GLY A 141 -5.07 -7.02 -19.53
N ARG A 142 -3.76 -7.22 -19.35
CA ARG A 142 -2.83 -7.36 -20.46
C ARG A 142 -3.20 -8.57 -21.35
N VAL A 143 -3.19 -8.35 -22.65
CA VAL A 143 -3.28 -9.42 -23.64
C VAL A 143 -2.05 -10.30 -23.47
N LEU A 144 -2.28 -11.53 -23.03
CA LEU A 144 -1.24 -12.55 -22.96
C LEU A 144 -1.06 -13.17 -24.35
N PRO A 145 0.17 -13.56 -24.74
CA PRO A 145 0.36 -14.36 -25.93
C PRO A 145 -0.45 -15.66 -25.82
N PRO A 146 -0.87 -16.26 -26.96
CA PRO A 146 -1.48 -17.58 -26.96
C PRO A 146 -0.61 -18.57 -26.19
N PHE A 147 -1.25 -19.45 -25.42
CA PHE A 147 -0.54 -20.49 -24.68
C PHE A 147 0.20 -21.42 -25.65
N ASP A 148 1.50 -21.60 -25.44
CA ASP A 148 2.32 -22.52 -26.23
C ASP A 148 2.00 -23.98 -25.83
N LEU A 149 1.30 -24.68 -26.73
CA LEU A 149 0.89 -26.06 -26.51
C LEU A 149 2.07 -27.05 -26.44
N GLU A 150 3.26 -26.69 -26.94
CA GLU A 150 4.45 -27.53 -26.86
C GLU A 150 4.94 -27.69 -25.42
N LEU A 151 4.65 -26.74 -24.54
CA LEU A 151 4.93 -26.85 -23.10
C LEU A 151 4.22 -28.05 -22.45
N LEU A 152 3.13 -28.56 -23.07
CA LEU A 152 2.41 -29.74 -22.59
C LEU A 152 3.03 -31.07 -23.04
N ALA A 153 4.05 -31.06 -23.91
CA ALA A 153 4.63 -32.29 -24.47
C ALA A 153 5.07 -33.27 -23.37
N PHE A 154 5.75 -32.78 -22.33
CA PHE A 154 6.17 -33.59 -21.19
C PHE A 154 4.99 -34.20 -20.43
N GLN A 155 3.94 -33.41 -20.18
CA GLN A 155 2.77 -33.87 -19.44
C GLN A 155 1.93 -34.86 -20.26
N ARG A 156 1.86 -34.70 -21.58
CA ARG A 156 1.20 -35.65 -22.50
C ARG A 156 1.95 -36.97 -22.62
N ALA A 157 3.28 -36.96 -22.49
CA ALA A 157 4.12 -38.16 -22.53
C ALA A 157 4.10 -38.98 -21.23
N ARG A 158 3.60 -38.42 -20.12
CA ARG A 158 3.49 -39.14 -18.85
C ARG A 158 2.43 -40.24 -18.93
N GLN A 159 2.80 -41.44 -18.46
CA GLN A 159 1.85 -42.53 -18.28
C GLN A 159 0.77 -42.15 -17.24
N PRO A 160 -0.51 -42.51 -17.46
CA PRO A 160 -1.56 -42.27 -16.48
C PRO A 160 -1.24 -42.93 -15.15
N PHE A 161 -0.95 -42.14 -14.12
CA PHE A 161 -0.70 -42.67 -12.77
C PHE A 161 -1.98 -42.79 -11.93
N TRP A 162 -3.09 -42.18 -12.38
CA TRP A 162 -4.37 -42.12 -11.67
C TRP A 162 -5.40 -43.15 -12.14
N ARG A 163 -5.04 -44.07 -13.06
CA ARG A 163 -5.95 -45.11 -13.58
C ARG A 163 -5.79 -46.47 -12.90
N HIS A 164 -4.95 -46.56 -11.88
CA HIS A 164 -4.75 -47.75 -11.06
C HIS A 164 -5.07 -47.44 -9.59
N ALA A 165 -6.35 -47.16 -9.32
CA ALA A 165 -6.92 -47.13 -7.98
C ALA A 165 -7.75 -48.40 -7.75
#